data_AF-A0AB39VZE5-F1
#
_entry.id   AF-A0AB39VZE5-F1
#
_cell.length_a   1.000
_cell.length_b   1.000
_cell.length_c   1.000
_cell.angle_alpha   90.00
_cell.angle_beta   90.00
_cell.angle_gamma   90.00
#
_symmetry.space_group_name_H-M   'P 1'
#
loop_
_entity.id
_entity.type
_entity.pdbx_description
1 polymer ?
#
loop_
_entity_poly.entity_id
_entity_poly.type
_entity_poly.pdbx_seq_one_letter_code
_entity_poly.pdbx_strand_id
1 'polypeptide(L)'
;MNIEAHKNQLIKKLIDVQDETLLDKIDAILNSDSIVALTLDGESLTKSEYIAHIESISQSVADGAETYTSEQVRTSILSKKE
;
A
#
# COMPACT_ATOMS: atom_id res chain seq x y z
N MET A 1 21.30 2.28 18.57
CA MET A 1 20.08 2.55 19.34
C MET A 1 19.78 1.36 20.23
N ASN A 2 19.43 1.57 21.50
CA ASN A 2 18.97 0.47 22.36
C ASN A 2 17.45 0.28 22.12
N ILE A 3 17.11 -0.78 21.38
CA ILE A 3 15.74 -1.10 20.99
C ILE A 3 14.86 -1.37 22.22
N GLU A 4 15.42 -2.01 23.25
CA GLU A 4 14.70 -2.36 24.47
C GLU A 4 14.30 -1.13 25.28
N ALA A 5 15.22 -0.16 25.40
CA ALA A 5 14.91 1.13 26.02
C ALA A 5 13.78 1.87 25.28
N HIS A 6 13.76 1.80 23.95
CA HIS A 6 12.72 2.44 23.13
C HIS A 6 11.36 1.76 23.27
N LYS A 7 11.32 0.42 23.30
CA LYS A 7 10.08 -0.36 23.56
C LYS A 7 9.47 0.00 24.92
N ASN A 8 10.30 0.08 25.96
CA ASN A 8 9.85 0.44 27.31
C ASN A 8 9.24 1.85 27.38
N GLN A 9 9.77 2.81 26.61
CA GLN A 9 9.17 4.15 26.52
C GLN A 9 7.82 4.13 25.81
N LEU A 10 7.67 3.33 24.75
CA LEU A 10 6.41 3.23 24.00
C LEU A 10 5.30 2.61 24.86
N ILE A 11 5.61 1.54 25.61
CA ILE A 11 4.67 0.87 26.52
C ILE A 11 4.15 1.86 27.57
N LYS A 12 5.04 2.64 28.21
CA LYS A 12 4.63 3.64 29.20
C LYS A 12 3.66 4.65 28.61
N LYS A 13 3.98 5.18 27.42
CA LYS A 13 3.09 6.12 26.72
C LYS A 13 1.72 5.52 26.41
N LEU A 14 1.68 4.25 25.99
CA LEU A 14 0.43 3.54 25.67
C LEU A 14 -0.45 3.31 26.90
N ILE A 15 0.16 2.95 28.05
CA ILE A 15 -0.58 2.74 29.31
C ILE A 15 -1.31 4.01 29.78
N ASP A 16 -0.72 5.18 29.52
CA ASP A 16 -1.28 6.47 29.95
C ASP A 16 -2.38 7.00 29.02
N VAL A 17 -2.58 6.41 27.83
CA VAL A 17 -3.61 6.82 26.87
C VAL A 17 -4.97 6.28 27.30
N GLN A 18 -5.93 7.17 27.55
CA GLN A 18 -7.32 6.83 27.85
C GLN A 18 -8.27 7.09 26.66
N ASP A 19 -7.75 7.61 25.55
CA ASP A 19 -8.52 7.86 24.33
C ASP A 19 -8.58 6.58 23.48
N GLU A 20 -9.73 5.92 23.49
CA GLU A 20 -10.00 4.70 22.73
C GLU A 20 -9.79 4.89 21.22
N THR A 21 -10.18 6.04 20.66
CA THR A 21 -10.02 6.31 19.22
C THR A 21 -8.56 6.49 18.83
N LEU A 22 -7.71 6.95 19.75
CA LEU A 22 -6.27 7.02 19.55
C LEU A 22 -5.64 5.63 19.63
N LEU A 23 -6.09 4.79 20.58
CA LEU A 23 -5.65 3.40 20.69
C LEU A 23 -5.97 2.60 19.43
N ASP A 24 -7.18 2.75 18.87
CA ASP A 24 -7.58 2.11 17.61
C ASP A 24 -6.67 2.49 16.44
N LYS A 25 -6.27 3.77 16.36
CA LYS A 25 -5.34 4.23 15.32
C LYS A 25 -3.93 3.66 15.50
N ILE A 26 -3.47 3.55 16.75
CA ILE A 26 -2.17 2.95 17.04
C ILE A 26 -2.19 1.46 16.70
N ASP A 27 -3.24 0.74 17.09
CA ASP A 27 -3.41 -0.67 16.76
C ASP A 27 -3.48 -0.87 15.24
N ALA A 28 -4.24 -0.03 14.53
CA ALA A 28 -4.25 0.00 13.08
C ALA A 28 -2.83 0.16 12.53
N ILE A 29 -2.04 1.15 12.96
CA ILE A 29 -0.66 1.36 12.47
C ILE A 29 0.25 0.15 12.77
N LEU A 30 0.15 -0.42 13.97
CA LEU A 30 0.96 -1.58 14.38
C LEU A 30 0.60 -2.84 13.59
N ASN A 31 -0.66 -2.98 13.21
CA ASN A 31 -1.19 -4.10 12.42
C ASN A 31 -1.29 -3.79 10.92
N SER A 32 -1.00 -2.55 10.50
CA SER A 32 -1.07 -2.12 9.10
C SER A 32 0.08 -2.71 8.33
N ASP A 33 -0.25 -3.35 7.22
CA ASP A 33 0.76 -3.68 6.22
C ASP A 33 1.36 -2.40 5.65
N SER A 34 2.67 -2.41 5.41
CA SER A 34 3.39 -1.25 4.87
C SER A 34 2.71 -0.73 3.60
N ILE A 35 2.53 0.59 3.49
CA ILE A 35 2.15 1.21 2.22
C ILE A 35 3.33 1.04 1.25
N VAL A 36 3.06 0.44 0.08
CA VAL A 36 4.11 0.13 -0.93
C VAL A 36 3.86 0.79 -2.28
N ALA A 37 2.64 1.28 -2.55
CA ALA A 37 2.30 1.91 -3.83
C ALA A 37 1.20 2.98 -3.67
N LEU A 38 1.05 3.82 -4.69
CA LEU A 38 -0.04 4.77 -4.87
C LEU A 38 -0.78 4.46 -6.17
N THR A 39 -2.11 4.56 -6.19
CA THR A 39 -2.92 4.48 -7.40
C THR A 39 -2.80 5.77 -8.22
N LEU A 40 -3.32 5.76 -9.46
CA LEU A 40 -3.39 6.95 -10.30
C LEU A 40 -4.24 8.07 -9.68
N ASP A 41 -5.20 7.70 -8.84
CA ASP A 41 -6.06 8.62 -8.11
C ASP A 41 -5.42 9.11 -6.78
N GLY A 42 -4.21 8.64 -6.47
CA GLY A 42 -3.46 9.00 -5.27
C GLY A 42 -3.82 8.19 -4.02
N GLU A 43 -4.59 7.12 -4.16
CA GLU A 43 -4.93 6.23 -3.05
C GLU A 43 -3.73 5.36 -2.67
N SER A 44 -3.52 5.15 -1.36
CA SER A 44 -2.43 4.34 -0.86
C SER A 44 -2.78 2.87 -0.84
N LEU A 45 -1.87 2.03 -1.36
CA LEU A 45 -2.00 0.58 -1.31
C LEU A 45 -1.02 0.01 -0.28
N THR A 46 -1.57 -0.72 0.69
CA THR A 46 -0.79 -1.60 1.56
C THR A 46 -0.16 -2.74 0.77
N LYS A 47 0.82 -3.43 1.35
CA LYS A 47 1.50 -4.56 0.70
C LYS A 47 0.52 -5.65 0.28
N SER A 48 -0.40 -6.04 1.16
CA SER A 48 -1.43 -7.03 0.84
C SER A 48 -2.36 -6.56 -0.28
N GLU A 49 -2.81 -5.31 -0.26
CA GLU A 49 -3.67 -4.74 -1.32
C GLU A 49 -2.95 -4.66 -2.66
N TYR A 50 -1.66 -4.30 -2.66
CA TYR A 50 -0.85 -4.28 -3.87
C TYR A 50 -0.67 -5.68 -4.47
N ILE A 51 -0.40 -6.69 -3.64
CA ILE A 51 -0.28 -8.08 -4.10
C ILE A 51 -1.62 -8.55 -4.71
N ALA A 52 -2.73 -8.32 -4.00
CA ALA A 52 -4.06 -8.68 -4.49
C ALA A 52 -4.41 -8.00 -5.82
N HIS A 53 -4.00 -6.73 -5.98
CA HIS A 53 -4.19 -5.99 -7.23
C HIS A 53 -3.42 -6.62 -8.40
N ILE A 54 -2.14 -6.96 -8.19
CA ILE A 54 -1.32 -7.62 -9.22
C ILE A 54 -1.86 -9.01 -9.56
N GLU A 55 -2.29 -9.78 -8.57
CA GLU A 55 -2.89 -11.10 -8.78
C GLU A 55 -4.20 -11.01 -9.58
N SER A 56 -5.03 -10.00 -9.31
CA SER A 56 -6.25 -9.74 -10.07
C SER A 56 -5.95 -9.40 -11.54
N ILE A 57 -4.92 -8.60 -11.81
CA ILE A 57 -4.47 -8.32 -13.18
C ILE A 57 -3.97 -9.61 -13.85
N SER A 58 -3.13 -10.39 -13.15
CA SER A 58 -2.59 -11.65 -13.66
C SER A 58 -3.71 -12.64 -14.02
N GLN A 59 -4.74 -12.75 -13.19
CA GLN A 59 -5.90 -13.59 -13.45
C GLN A 59 -6.70 -13.07 -14.66
N SER A 60 -6.93 -11.76 -14.75
CA SER A 60 -7.63 -11.17 -15.90
C SER A 60 -6.91 -11.46 -17.22
N VAL A 61 -5.58 -11.40 -17.22
CA VAL A 61 -4.75 -11.77 -18.39
C VAL A 61 -4.89 -13.26 -18.69
N ALA A 62 -4.88 -14.13 -17.68
CA ALA A 62 -5.10 -15.57 -17.87
C ALA A 62 -6.48 -15.87 -18.45
N ASP A 63 -7.49 -15.08 -18.10
CA ASP A 63 -8.86 -15.17 -18.61
C ASP A 63 -9.04 -14.54 -20.01
N GLY A 64 -7.95 -14.04 -20.61
CA GLY A 64 -7.93 -13.55 -21.99
C GLY A 64 -8.12 -12.04 -22.13
N ALA A 65 -7.88 -11.26 -21.09
CA ALA A 65 -7.86 -9.80 -21.21
C ALA A 65 -6.82 -9.36 -22.25
N GLU A 66 -7.16 -8.32 -23.01
CA GLU A 66 -6.26 -7.73 -23.99
C GLU A 66 -5.02 -7.14 -23.30
N THR A 67 -3.84 -7.44 -23.86
CA THR A 67 -2.57 -6.92 -23.35
C THR A 67 -1.85 -6.14 -24.44
N TYR A 68 -1.01 -5.20 -24.01
CA TYR A 68 -0.25 -4.34 -24.90
C TYR A 68 1.24 -4.47 -24.58
N THR A 69 2.07 -4.54 -25.61
CA THR A 69 3.52 -4.44 -25.44
C THR A 69 3.92 -3.01 -25.09
N SER A 70 5.08 -2.87 -24.44
CA SER A 70 5.63 -1.55 -24.12
C SER A 70 5.78 -0.64 -25.35
N GLU A 71 6.05 -1.21 -26.52
CA GLU A 71 6.16 -0.47 -27.79
C GLU A 71 4.80 0.05 -28.28
N GLN A 72 3.74 -0.76 -28.17
CA GLN A 72 2.37 -0.34 -28.52
C GLN A 72 1.90 0.80 -27.61
N VAL A 73 2.14 0.67 -26.29
CA VAL A 73 1.78 1.72 -25.31
C VAL A 73 2.56 3.00 -25.57
N ARG A 74 3.89 2.89 -25.77
CA ARG A 74 4.76 4.05 -26.04
C ARG A 74 4.33 4.80 -27.29
N THR A 75 4.00 4.09 -28.36
CA THR A 75 3.52 4.67 -29.62
C THR A 75 2.19 5.40 -29.41
N SER A 76 1.24 4.82 -28.66
CA SER A 76 -0.06 5.43 -28.34
C SER A 76 0.06 6.74 -27.54
N ILE A 77 0.98 6.79 -26.57
CA ILE A 77 1.19 7.98 -25.73
C ILE A 77 1.88 9.10 -26.53
N LEU A 78 2.92 8.76 -27.31
CA LEU A 78 3.71 9.75 -28.04
C LEU A 78 3.01 10.29 -29.29
N SER A 79 2.13 9.51 -29.91
CA SER A 79 1.34 9.94 -31.07
C SER A 79 0.17 10.88 -30.74
N LYS A 80 -0.26 10.94 -29.46
CA LYS A 80 -1.33 11.86 -29.00
C LYS A 80 -0.87 13.29 -28.73
N LYS A 81 0.40 13.61 -28.99
CA LYS A 81 1.01 14.91 -28.71
C LYS A 81 1.12 15.73 -30.01
N GLU A 82 -0.03 16.08 -30.60
CA GLU A 82 -0.16 17.10 -31.66
C GLU A 82 -1.14 18.19 -31.23
#